data_AF-A5DML1-F1
#
_entry.id   AF-A5DML1-F1
#
_cell.length_a   1.000
_cell.length_b   1.000
_cell.length_c   1.000
_cell.angle_alpha   90.00
_cell.angle_beta   90.00
_cell.angle_gamma   90.00
#
_symmetry.space_group_name_H-M   'P 1'
#
loop_
_entity.id
_entity.type
_entity.pdbx_description
1 polymer ?
#
loop_
_entity_poly.entity_id
_entity_poly.type
_entity_poly.pdbx_seq_one_letter_code
_entity_poly.pdbx_strand_id
1 'polypeptide(L)'
;MTEESKKPAPKRKEEDDSDDIAKQYKRFTSAAKFNLNSEEVYCICRRPDHGGELMISCDGCEEWFHFRCMKLDPELSRLIARFFCKFCEWKGVGETRWKRRCRLKGCLEPVRPEKNSKYCSDEHGVQFMRQLLMSSSKSATQSDIKALLDAVENVDQFHTLGTQFPELPEVKVYHERGDNLSQFPENVQDELKQLQGKLNRVTEGIESCNVRLAFLAKLKEKHKIINSKVMEASGSGGKRKKYELCLFDKNVKSGIETSGEQIHKLIDSSDIYADFEEEIDAIVQKYKSREQDESEDVWYNNHLCVEDKRRCPRHNGWFNLVQDGVLREADMFAIQKSNLENEVSTVLRNYSMTIYEDTK
;
A
#
# COMPACT_ATOMS: atom_id res chain seq x y z
N MET A 1 12.88 7.78 -3.26
CA MET A 1 13.67 8.73 -2.46
C MET A 1 14.28 9.74 -3.42
N THR A 2 13.61 10.87 -3.60
CA THR A 2 14.04 11.90 -4.55
C THR A 2 15.28 12.60 -3.99
N GLU A 3 16.45 12.30 -4.55
CA GLU A 3 17.65 13.11 -4.34
C GLU A 3 17.37 14.51 -4.91
N GLU A 4 16.97 15.42 -4.03
CA GLU A 4 17.06 16.84 -4.27
C GLU A 4 18.50 17.15 -4.68
N SER A 5 18.69 17.36 -5.98
CA SER A 5 19.96 17.79 -6.54
C SER A 5 20.32 19.13 -5.89
N LYS A 6 21.20 19.07 -4.89
CA LYS A 6 21.81 20.23 -4.23
C LYS A 6 22.19 21.23 -5.31
N LYS A 7 21.56 22.41 -5.29
CA LYS A 7 21.97 23.57 -6.09
C LYS A 7 23.49 23.73 -5.87
N PRO A 8 24.31 23.86 -6.94
CA PRO A 8 25.71 24.13 -6.74
C PRO A 8 25.80 25.49 -6.05
N ALA A 9 26.24 25.48 -4.78
CA ALA A 9 26.61 26.69 -4.08
C ALA A 9 27.73 27.36 -4.90
N PRO A 10 27.63 28.67 -5.20
CA PRO A 10 28.74 29.35 -5.84
C PRO A 10 29.97 29.20 -4.93
N LYS A 11 31.07 28.69 -5.49
CA LYS A 11 32.38 28.69 -4.83
C LYS A 11 32.59 30.08 -4.25
N ARG A 12 32.93 30.17 -2.95
CA ARG A 12 33.22 31.43 -2.25
C ARG A 12 34.17 32.23 -3.14
N LYS A 13 33.71 33.39 -3.62
CA LYS A 13 34.57 34.35 -4.31
C LYS A 13 35.66 34.69 -3.29
N GLU A 14 36.93 34.66 -3.70
CA GLU A 14 37.95 35.44 -2.99
C GLU A 14 37.42 36.87 -3.00
N GLU A 15 36.89 37.32 -1.86
CA GLU A 15 36.40 38.68 -1.70
C GLU A 15 37.64 39.56 -1.72
N ASP A 16 37.90 40.21 -2.86
CA ASP A 16 38.88 41.30 -2.94
C ASP A 16 38.57 42.24 -1.76
N ASP A 17 39.55 42.51 -0.90
CA ASP A 17 39.38 43.38 0.27
C ASP A 17 38.77 44.72 -0.19
N SER A 18 37.79 45.24 0.58
CA SER A 18 37.07 46.48 0.23
C SER A 18 38.04 47.64 -0.02
N ASP A 19 39.14 47.68 0.71
CA ASP A 19 40.20 48.67 0.53
C ASP A 19 40.96 48.51 -0.80
N ASP A 20 41.12 47.29 -1.28
CA ASP A 20 41.77 47.01 -2.56
C ASP A 20 40.85 47.32 -3.74
N ILE A 21 39.55 47.04 -3.62
CA ILE A 21 38.55 47.48 -4.60
C ILE A 21 38.54 49.02 -4.69
N ALA A 22 38.60 49.72 -3.55
CA ALA A 22 38.64 51.18 -3.50
C ALA A 22 39.92 51.75 -4.16
N LYS A 23 41.10 51.16 -3.91
CA LYS A 23 42.36 51.55 -4.57
C LYS A 23 42.30 51.31 -6.08
N GLN A 24 41.79 50.16 -6.50
CA GLN A 24 41.63 49.84 -7.92
C GLN A 24 40.63 50.77 -8.61
N TYR A 25 39.53 51.13 -7.93
CA TYR A 25 38.56 52.10 -8.45
C TYR A 25 39.19 53.48 -8.64
N LYS A 26 39.96 53.98 -7.65
CA LYS A 26 40.69 55.25 -7.78
C LYS A 26 41.61 55.24 -9.00
N ARG A 27 42.45 54.21 -9.13
CA ARG A 27 43.36 54.02 -10.27
C ARG A 27 42.62 53.92 -11.59
N PHE A 28 41.49 53.23 -11.62
CA PHE A 28 40.61 53.16 -12.78
C PHE A 28 40.14 54.58 -13.12
N THR A 29 39.46 55.29 -12.22
CA THR A 29 38.93 56.64 -12.53
C THR A 29 39.98 57.69 -12.90
N SER A 30 41.21 57.59 -12.38
CA SER A 30 42.28 58.56 -12.65
C SER A 30 43.11 58.24 -13.90
N ALA A 31 42.91 57.08 -14.53
CA ALA A 31 43.68 56.67 -15.68
C ALA A 31 43.31 57.48 -16.93
N ALA A 32 44.31 57.72 -17.79
CA ALA A 32 44.09 58.38 -19.09
C ALA A 32 43.18 57.54 -19.98
N LYS A 33 42.35 58.23 -20.79
CA LYS A 33 41.44 57.59 -21.77
C LYS A 33 42.16 57.04 -22.99
N PHE A 34 43.36 57.56 -23.30
CA PHE A 34 44.15 57.17 -24.45
C PHE A 34 45.53 56.66 -24.00
N ASN A 35 46.06 55.66 -24.70
CA ASN A 35 47.44 55.20 -24.52
C ASN A 35 48.44 56.10 -25.28
N LEU A 36 49.73 55.76 -25.19
CA LEU A 36 50.83 56.50 -25.87
C LEU A 36 50.72 56.45 -27.40
N ASN A 37 49.96 55.49 -27.95
CA ASN A 37 49.68 55.32 -29.36
C ASN A 37 48.39 56.03 -29.80
N SER A 38 47.78 56.83 -28.93
CA SER A 38 46.49 57.52 -29.16
C SER A 38 45.30 56.58 -29.40
N GLU A 39 45.38 55.34 -28.92
CA GLU A 39 44.27 54.37 -28.94
C GLU A 39 43.45 54.50 -27.65
N GLU A 40 42.12 54.39 -27.75
CA GLU A 40 41.23 54.42 -26.59
C GLU A 40 41.38 53.14 -25.76
N VAL A 41 41.55 53.28 -24.44
CA VAL A 41 41.76 52.16 -23.52
C VAL A 41 40.56 51.92 -22.61
N TYR A 42 40.19 50.66 -22.46
CA TYR A 42 39.04 50.24 -21.64
C TYR A 42 39.48 49.34 -20.49
N CYS A 43 38.50 48.90 -19.69
CA CYS A 43 38.66 47.90 -18.65
C CYS A 43 39.64 48.32 -17.52
N ILE A 44 39.71 47.51 -16.46
CA ILE A 44 40.66 47.69 -15.35
C ILE A 44 42.12 47.47 -15.75
N CYS A 45 42.37 46.79 -16.87
CA CYS A 45 43.72 46.53 -17.38
C CYS A 45 44.28 47.65 -18.26
N ARG A 46 43.46 48.65 -18.63
CA ARG A 46 43.85 49.79 -19.49
C ARG A 46 44.51 49.34 -20.79
N ARG A 47 43.90 48.35 -21.44
CA ARG A 47 44.27 47.89 -22.78
C ARG A 47 43.16 48.25 -23.77
N PRO A 48 43.51 48.57 -25.04
CA PRO A 48 42.52 48.79 -26.08
C PRO A 48 41.86 47.47 -26.49
N ASP A 49 40.73 47.58 -27.20
CA ASP A 49 40.09 46.41 -27.81
C ASP A 49 40.92 45.95 -29.02
N HIS A 50 41.71 44.90 -28.83
CA HIS A 50 42.52 44.29 -29.89
C HIS A 50 41.71 43.33 -30.78
N GLY A 51 40.38 43.33 -30.71
CA GLY A 51 39.49 42.58 -31.60
C GLY A 51 39.46 41.06 -31.38
N GLY A 52 40.05 40.57 -30.27
CA GLY A 52 40.13 39.14 -29.95
C GLY A 52 39.59 38.76 -28.57
N GLU A 53 39.30 39.71 -27.69
CA GLU A 53 38.78 39.45 -26.35
C GLU A 53 37.31 39.87 -26.24
N LEU A 54 36.46 39.00 -25.71
CA LEU A 54 35.05 39.35 -25.49
C LEU A 54 34.94 40.44 -24.41
N MET A 55 34.20 41.50 -24.72
CA MET A 55 33.94 42.62 -23.80
C MET A 55 32.46 42.70 -23.41
N ILE A 56 32.20 43.25 -22.22
CA ILE A 56 30.86 43.50 -21.69
C ILE A 56 30.77 44.92 -21.13
N SER A 57 29.65 45.59 -21.38
CA SER A 57 29.35 46.90 -20.81
C SER A 57 28.64 46.76 -19.46
N CYS A 58 29.02 47.60 -18.49
CA CYS A 58 28.40 47.67 -17.18
C CYS A 58 27.11 48.50 -17.20
N ASP A 59 26.00 47.94 -16.73
CA ASP A 59 24.68 48.62 -16.67
C ASP A 59 24.63 49.76 -15.63
N GLY A 60 25.65 49.89 -14.77
CA GLY A 60 25.73 50.92 -13.74
C GLY A 60 26.63 52.10 -14.07
N CYS A 61 27.77 51.87 -14.73
CA CYS A 61 28.74 52.92 -15.06
C CYS A 61 29.04 53.04 -16.55
N GLU A 62 28.39 52.22 -17.40
CA GLU A 62 28.47 52.24 -18.87
C GLU A 62 29.88 52.02 -19.46
N GLU A 63 30.84 51.61 -18.61
CA GLU A 63 32.21 51.28 -19.01
C GLU A 63 32.32 49.85 -19.53
N TRP A 64 33.27 49.63 -20.45
CA TRP A 64 33.55 48.34 -21.06
C TRP A 64 34.65 47.56 -20.34
N PHE A 65 34.41 46.26 -20.14
CA PHE A 65 35.34 45.37 -19.45
C PHE A 65 35.54 44.07 -20.22
N HIS A 66 36.78 43.59 -20.29
CA HIS A 66 37.07 42.26 -20.81
C HIS A 66 36.49 41.18 -19.87
N PHE A 67 35.88 40.15 -20.44
CA PHE A 67 35.33 39.01 -19.67
C PHE A 67 36.39 38.42 -18.73
N ARG A 68 37.62 38.20 -19.22
CA ARG A 68 38.74 37.67 -18.44
C ARG A 68 39.10 38.57 -17.25
N CYS A 69 39.16 39.88 -17.44
CA CYS A 69 39.47 40.84 -16.38
C CYS A 69 38.39 40.88 -15.29
N MET A 70 37.14 40.59 -15.66
CA MET A 70 36.00 40.49 -14.74
C MET A 70 35.76 39.07 -14.22
N LYS A 71 36.68 38.13 -14.50
CA LYS A 71 36.56 36.71 -14.13
C LYS A 71 35.25 36.07 -14.65
N LEU A 72 34.78 36.51 -15.81
CA LEU A 72 33.62 35.96 -16.50
C LEU A 72 34.05 34.91 -17.53
N ASP A 73 33.27 33.85 -17.64
CA ASP A 73 33.43 32.81 -18.66
C ASP A 73 32.72 33.24 -19.96
N PRO A 74 33.44 33.35 -21.10
CA PRO A 74 32.84 33.69 -22.39
C PRO A 74 31.70 32.75 -22.82
N GLU A 75 31.73 31.47 -22.41
CA GLU A 75 30.69 30.51 -22.75
C GLU A 75 29.34 30.84 -22.10
N LEU A 76 29.36 31.58 -20.98
CA LEU A 76 28.16 32.00 -20.25
C LEU A 76 27.64 33.37 -20.69
N SER A 77 28.25 33.99 -21.71
CA SER A 77 27.88 35.33 -22.20
C SER A 77 26.38 35.48 -22.48
N ARG A 78 25.76 34.47 -23.11
CA ARG A 78 24.31 34.45 -23.42
C ARG A 78 23.41 34.39 -22.19
N LEU A 79 23.94 33.92 -21.07
CA LEU A 79 23.22 33.80 -19.79
C LEU A 79 23.29 35.08 -18.96
N ILE A 80 24.15 36.05 -19.28
CA ILE A 80 24.17 37.31 -18.55
C ILE A 80 22.90 38.10 -18.94
N ALA A 81 22.09 38.45 -17.95
CA ALA A 81 20.88 39.25 -18.15
C ALA A 81 21.16 40.74 -17.93
N ARG A 82 21.92 41.05 -16.88
CA ARG A 82 22.42 42.37 -16.52
C ARG A 82 23.79 42.23 -15.90
N PHE A 83 24.72 43.11 -16.24
CA PHE A 83 26.08 43.06 -15.73
C PHE A 83 26.43 44.32 -14.96
N PHE A 84 26.92 44.12 -13.73
CA PHE A 84 27.48 45.18 -12.92
C PHE A 84 28.95 44.85 -12.63
N CYS A 85 29.84 45.79 -12.92
CA CYS A 85 31.26 45.59 -12.63
C CYS A 85 31.50 45.58 -11.12
N LYS A 86 32.64 45.05 -10.69
CA LYS A 86 32.98 44.93 -9.26
C LYS A 86 32.95 46.25 -8.49
N PHE A 87 33.16 47.38 -9.18
CA PHE A 87 33.05 48.70 -8.57
C PHE A 87 31.60 49.12 -8.35
N CYS A 88 30.70 48.82 -9.30
CA CYS A 88 29.28 49.10 -9.16
C CYS A 88 28.63 48.18 -8.11
N GLU A 89 29.03 46.90 -8.06
CA GLU A 89 28.62 45.98 -7.00
C GLU A 89 29.11 46.47 -5.63
N TRP A 90 30.38 46.86 -5.50
CA TRP A 90 30.95 47.40 -4.25
C TRP A 90 30.27 48.69 -3.77
N LYS A 91 29.87 49.58 -4.69
CA LYS A 91 29.16 50.82 -4.37
C LYS A 91 27.66 50.64 -4.09
N GLY A 92 27.13 49.43 -4.23
CA GLY A 92 25.69 49.18 -4.09
C GLY A 92 24.83 49.77 -5.22
N VAL A 93 25.40 50.01 -6.40
CA VAL A 93 24.67 50.53 -7.57
C VAL A 93 23.75 49.46 -8.17
N GLY A 94 24.18 48.19 -8.13
CA GLY A 94 23.41 47.05 -8.62
C GLY A 94 24.21 45.76 -8.57
N GLU A 95 23.56 44.65 -8.90
CA GLU A 95 24.15 43.30 -8.89
C GLU A 95 23.96 42.61 -10.23
N THR A 96 24.98 41.86 -10.68
CA THR A 96 24.93 41.07 -11.90
C THR A 96 23.82 40.00 -11.83
N ARG A 97 22.90 40.01 -12.79
CA ARG A 97 21.79 39.04 -12.89
C ARG A 97 21.99 38.08 -14.05
N TRP A 98 21.61 36.82 -13.83
CA TRP A 98 21.77 35.72 -14.80
C TRP A 98 20.41 35.15 -15.22
N LYS A 99 20.28 34.83 -16.51
CA LYS A 99 19.18 34.05 -17.07
C LYS A 99 19.28 32.61 -16.60
N ARG A 100 18.15 31.92 -16.46
CA ARG A 100 18.15 30.48 -16.18
C ARG A 100 18.66 29.73 -17.41
N ARG A 101 19.58 28.79 -17.20
CA ARG A 101 20.12 27.93 -18.27
C ARG A 101 19.20 26.76 -18.61
N CYS A 102 19.33 26.25 -19.82
CA CYS A 102 18.68 25.03 -20.28
C CYS A 102 18.95 23.85 -19.33
N ARG A 103 17.92 23.03 -19.07
CA ARG A 103 18.03 21.87 -18.19
C ARG A 103 18.86 20.71 -18.78
N LEU A 104 19.03 20.66 -20.10
CA LEU A 104 19.88 19.66 -20.75
C LEU A 104 21.33 19.77 -20.26
N LYS A 105 21.93 18.66 -19.83
CA LYS A 105 23.33 18.64 -19.35
C LYS A 105 24.25 19.08 -20.49
N GLY A 106 25.17 20.00 -20.21
CA GLY A 106 26.12 20.55 -21.20
C GLY A 106 25.58 21.71 -22.03
N CYS A 107 24.29 22.07 -21.94
CA CYS A 107 23.76 23.24 -22.63
C CYS A 107 23.90 24.51 -21.78
N LEU A 108 24.51 25.55 -22.36
CA LEU A 108 24.72 26.87 -21.75
C LEU A 108 23.80 27.95 -22.31
N GLU A 109 22.82 27.58 -23.14
CA GLU A 109 21.83 28.51 -23.65
C GLU A 109 20.76 28.86 -22.59
N PRO A 110 20.22 30.09 -22.61
CA PRO A 110 19.13 30.48 -21.73
C PRO A 110 17.83 29.74 -22.07
N VAL A 111 16.97 29.56 -21.07
CA VAL A 111 15.61 29.07 -21.28
C VAL A 111 14.77 30.09 -22.05
N ARG A 112 13.67 29.60 -22.64
CA ARG A 112 12.63 30.40 -23.30
C ARG A 112 11.48 30.75 -22.34
N PRO A 113 11.54 31.87 -21.59
CA PRO A 113 10.50 32.25 -20.64
C PRO A 113 9.14 32.49 -21.30
N GLU A 114 9.12 32.98 -22.54
CA GLU A 114 7.91 33.26 -23.32
C GLU A 114 7.07 31.99 -23.59
N LYS A 115 7.71 30.82 -23.65
CA LYS A 115 7.03 29.53 -23.79
C LYS A 115 6.86 28.78 -22.45
N ASN A 116 7.20 29.41 -21.32
CA ASN A 116 7.30 28.77 -20.00
C ASN A 116 8.12 27.46 -20.03
N SER A 117 9.15 27.41 -20.90
CA SER A 117 9.95 26.20 -21.12
C SER A 117 11.15 26.14 -20.17
N LYS A 118 11.55 24.92 -19.79
CA LYS A 118 12.80 24.65 -19.06
C LYS A 118 14.00 24.44 -20.00
N TYR A 119 13.79 24.60 -21.31
CA TYR A 119 14.74 24.29 -22.37
C TYR A 119 14.91 25.47 -23.33
N CYS A 120 16.08 25.54 -23.99
CA CYS A 120 16.38 26.59 -24.97
C CYS A 120 15.82 26.26 -26.37
N SER A 121 15.64 24.97 -26.69
CA SER A 121 15.03 24.43 -27.93
C SER A 121 14.02 23.32 -27.60
N ASP A 122 13.06 23.04 -28.49
CA ASP A 122 12.12 21.92 -28.29
C ASP A 122 12.86 20.58 -28.43
N GLU A 123 13.86 20.54 -29.31
CA GLU A 123 14.79 19.43 -29.51
C GLU A 123 15.54 19.07 -28.22
N HIS A 124 16.00 20.07 -27.46
CA HIS A 124 16.68 19.84 -26.17
C HIS A 124 15.73 19.30 -25.09
N GLY A 125 14.45 19.69 -25.14
CA GLY A 125 13.41 19.10 -24.31
C GLY A 125 13.24 17.61 -24.61
N VAL A 126 13.10 17.26 -25.89
CA VAL A 126 12.97 15.87 -26.35
C VAL A 126 14.21 15.05 -26.00
N GLN A 127 15.41 15.59 -26.24
CA GLN A 127 16.66 14.89 -25.92
C GLN A 127 16.80 14.62 -24.42
N PHE A 128 16.48 15.59 -23.57
CA PHE A 128 16.48 15.40 -22.13
C PHE A 128 15.51 14.29 -21.71
N MET A 129 14.29 14.28 -22.26
CA MET A 129 13.30 13.24 -21.96
C MET A 129 13.76 11.86 -22.43
N ARG A 130 14.35 11.75 -23.63
CA ARG A 130 14.94 10.49 -24.13
C ARG A 130 16.05 9.98 -23.21
N GLN A 131 16.97 10.84 -22.78
CA GLN A 131 18.02 10.46 -21.83
C GLN A 131 17.44 10.00 -20.49
N LEU A 132 16.43 10.72 -19.98
CA LEU A 132 15.76 10.35 -18.73
C LEU A 132 15.12 8.96 -18.84
N LEU A 133 14.34 8.70 -19.89
CA LEU A 133 13.71 7.41 -20.14
C LEU A 133 14.76 6.29 -20.20
N MET A 134 15.78 6.45 -21.04
CA MET A 134 16.84 5.45 -21.21
C MET A 134 17.66 5.20 -19.94
N SER A 135 17.90 6.23 -19.12
CA SER A 135 18.63 6.08 -17.86
C SER A 135 17.81 5.43 -16.75
N SER A 136 16.47 5.49 -16.83
CA SER A 136 15.56 4.99 -15.80
C SER A 136 15.10 3.56 -16.07
N SER A 137 14.98 3.16 -17.34
CA SER A 137 14.51 1.83 -17.73
C SER A 137 15.66 0.81 -17.75
N LYS A 138 15.98 0.22 -16.60
CA LYS A 138 16.94 -0.92 -16.56
C LYS A 138 16.46 -2.15 -17.36
N SER A 139 15.16 -2.26 -17.63
CA SER A 139 14.53 -3.47 -18.20
C SER A 139 13.69 -3.22 -19.46
N ALA A 140 13.43 -1.97 -19.85
CA ALA A 140 12.59 -1.67 -21.01
C ALA A 140 13.41 -1.01 -22.12
N THR A 141 13.36 -1.61 -23.30
CA THR A 141 13.94 -1.09 -24.54
C THR A 141 13.08 0.03 -25.13
N GLN A 142 13.60 0.76 -26.11
CA GLN A 142 12.84 1.79 -26.80
C GLN A 142 11.61 1.21 -27.52
N SER A 143 11.69 -0.02 -28.05
CA SER A 143 10.55 -0.72 -28.64
C SER A 143 9.49 -1.06 -27.60
N ASP A 144 9.89 -1.48 -26.40
CA ASP A 144 8.95 -1.81 -25.32
C ASP A 144 8.18 -0.57 -24.88
N ILE A 145 8.89 0.55 -24.68
CA ILE A 145 8.27 1.82 -24.31
C ILE A 145 7.32 2.29 -25.41
N LYS A 146 7.70 2.14 -26.68
CA LYS A 146 6.83 2.47 -27.80
C LYS A 146 5.57 1.62 -27.80
N ALA A 147 5.69 0.30 -27.65
CA ALA A 147 4.53 -0.60 -27.59
C ALA A 147 3.58 -0.26 -26.43
N LEU A 148 4.13 0.10 -25.25
CA LEU A 148 3.32 0.53 -24.11
C LEU A 148 2.58 1.85 -24.36
N LEU A 149 3.21 2.81 -25.06
CA LEU A 149 2.58 4.08 -25.41
C LEU A 149 1.55 3.91 -26.54
N ASP A 150 1.80 3.02 -27.50
CA ASP A 150 0.86 2.72 -28.59
C ASP A 150 -0.38 1.95 -28.06
N ALA A 151 -0.23 1.19 -26.97
CA ALA A 151 -1.33 0.44 -26.34
C ALA A 151 -2.26 1.31 -25.47
N VAL A 152 -1.90 2.58 -25.24
CA VAL A 152 -2.61 3.45 -24.29
C VAL A 152 -3.00 4.77 -24.94
N GLU A 153 -4.24 5.19 -24.73
CA GLU A 153 -4.74 6.46 -25.28
C GLU A 153 -4.38 7.65 -24.38
N ASN A 154 -4.44 7.46 -23.05
CA ASN A 154 -4.38 8.54 -22.07
C ASN A 154 -3.37 8.29 -20.94
N VAL A 155 -2.90 9.38 -20.32
CA VAL A 155 -1.93 9.31 -19.20
C VAL A 155 -2.48 8.52 -18.00
N ASP A 156 -3.77 8.63 -17.71
CA ASP A 156 -4.40 7.90 -16.61
C ASP A 156 -4.38 6.39 -16.85
N GLN A 157 -4.67 5.97 -18.09
CA GLN A 157 -4.56 4.56 -18.49
C GLN A 157 -3.11 4.07 -18.34
N PHE A 158 -2.12 4.90 -18.70
CA PHE A 158 -0.70 4.56 -18.54
C PHE A 158 -0.33 4.39 -17.06
N HIS A 159 -0.88 5.22 -16.17
CA HIS A 159 -0.69 5.07 -14.73
C HIS A 159 -1.35 3.81 -14.17
N THR A 160 -2.45 3.34 -14.77
CA THR A 160 -3.10 2.10 -14.38
C THR A 160 -2.46 0.84 -14.99
N LEU A 161 -1.57 0.98 -15.99
CA LEU A 161 -0.89 -0.18 -16.58
C LEU A 161 -0.10 -0.95 -15.52
N GLY A 162 -0.26 -2.28 -15.52
CA GLY A 162 0.40 -3.17 -14.58
C GLY A 162 -0.19 -3.21 -13.17
N THR A 163 -1.25 -2.45 -12.89
CA THR A 163 -1.99 -2.57 -11.61
C THR A 163 -2.73 -3.89 -11.50
N GLN A 164 -3.20 -4.41 -12.63
CA GLN A 164 -3.82 -5.72 -12.75
C GLN A 164 -3.02 -6.57 -13.72
N PHE A 165 -2.92 -7.86 -13.42
CA PHE A 165 -2.32 -8.82 -14.34
C PHE A 165 -3.23 -8.98 -15.56
N PRO A 166 -2.71 -8.89 -16.80
CA PRO A 166 -3.53 -9.02 -17.99
C PRO A 166 -3.90 -10.49 -18.22
N GLU A 167 -4.93 -10.97 -17.53
CA GLU A 167 -5.40 -12.36 -17.68
C GLU A 167 -6.00 -12.61 -19.07
N LEU A 168 -5.81 -13.85 -19.54
CA LEU A 168 -6.44 -14.32 -20.77
C LEU A 168 -7.98 -14.31 -20.63
N PRO A 169 -8.73 -14.08 -21.73
CA PRO A 169 -10.19 -14.10 -21.69
C PRO A 169 -10.77 -15.39 -21.09
N GLU A 170 -10.19 -16.55 -21.40
CA GLU A 170 -10.64 -17.84 -20.86
C GLU A 170 -10.49 -17.92 -19.33
N VAL A 171 -9.42 -17.34 -18.78
CA VAL A 171 -9.16 -17.28 -17.33
C VAL A 171 -10.19 -16.40 -16.63
N LYS A 172 -10.54 -15.25 -17.21
CA LYS A 172 -11.59 -14.38 -16.67
C LYS A 172 -12.94 -15.09 -16.62
N VAL A 173 -13.30 -15.80 -17.69
CA VAL A 173 -14.53 -16.59 -17.75
C VAL A 173 -14.53 -17.70 -16.69
N TYR A 174 -13.38 -18.33 -16.44
CA TYR A 174 -13.24 -19.32 -15.37
C TYR A 174 -13.47 -18.72 -13.98
N HIS A 175 -12.91 -17.55 -13.67
CA HIS A 175 -13.16 -16.87 -12.40
C HIS A 175 -14.63 -16.50 -12.19
N GLU A 176 -15.35 -16.15 -13.26
CA GLU A 176 -16.77 -15.78 -13.18
C GLU A 176 -17.72 -16.98 -13.07
N ARG A 177 -17.42 -18.08 -13.77
CA ARG A 177 -18.37 -19.19 -13.96
C ARG A 177 -17.93 -20.53 -13.37
N GLY A 178 -16.65 -20.74 -13.08
CA GLY A 178 -16.10 -21.98 -12.50
C GLY A 178 -16.05 -23.20 -13.42
N ASP A 179 -16.75 -23.23 -14.56
CA ASP A 179 -17.03 -24.48 -15.29
C ASP A 179 -16.39 -24.62 -16.68
N ASN A 180 -15.64 -23.62 -17.16
CA ASN A 180 -15.10 -23.63 -18.53
C ASN A 180 -13.73 -24.33 -18.68
N LEU A 181 -13.60 -25.52 -18.08
CA LEU A 181 -12.33 -26.27 -18.04
C LEU A 181 -11.84 -26.72 -19.43
N SER A 182 -12.75 -26.92 -20.39
CA SER A 182 -12.41 -27.40 -21.74
C SER A 182 -11.50 -26.48 -22.56
N GLN A 183 -11.37 -25.21 -22.15
CA GLN A 183 -10.52 -24.23 -22.83
C GLN A 183 -9.03 -24.34 -22.42
N PHE A 184 -8.72 -25.03 -21.33
CA PHE A 184 -7.36 -25.17 -20.83
C PHE A 184 -6.69 -26.45 -21.36
N PRO A 185 -5.35 -26.52 -21.43
CA PRO A 185 -4.61 -27.75 -21.68
C PRO A 185 -4.87 -28.83 -20.61
N GLU A 186 -4.72 -30.11 -20.97
CA GLU A 186 -5.07 -31.27 -20.12
C GLU A 186 -4.37 -31.24 -18.74
N ASN A 187 -3.09 -30.85 -18.70
CA ASN A 187 -2.34 -30.72 -17.45
C ASN A 187 -2.94 -29.66 -16.50
N VAL A 188 -3.35 -28.50 -17.04
CA VAL A 188 -3.97 -27.43 -16.26
C VAL A 188 -5.38 -27.84 -15.82
N GLN A 189 -6.14 -28.51 -16.69
CA GLN A 189 -7.46 -29.03 -16.33
C GLN A 189 -7.41 -29.98 -15.13
N ASP A 190 -6.46 -30.92 -15.13
CA ASP A 190 -6.35 -31.92 -14.07
C ASP A 190 -5.93 -31.27 -12.74
N GLU A 191 -5.01 -30.31 -12.77
CA GLU A 191 -4.60 -29.56 -11.58
C GLU A 191 -5.77 -28.74 -11.01
N LEU A 192 -6.50 -28.03 -11.85
CA LEU A 192 -7.69 -27.26 -11.44
C LEU A 192 -8.79 -28.16 -10.86
N LYS A 193 -9.06 -29.33 -11.46
CA LYS A 193 -10.03 -30.31 -10.93
C LYS A 193 -9.63 -30.83 -9.55
N GLN A 194 -8.34 -31.12 -9.34
CA GLN A 194 -7.83 -31.55 -8.04
C GLN A 194 -7.98 -30.46 -6.98
N LEU A 195 -7.64 -29.22 -7.31
CA LEU A 195 -7.79 -28.07 -6.41
C LEU A 195 -9.26 -27.80 -6.09
N GLN A 196 -10.14 -27.85 -7.10
CA GLN A 196 -11.58 -27.68 -6.89
C GLN A 196 -12.16 -28.78 -5.97
N GLY A 197 -11.71 -30.03 -6.15
CA GLY A 197 -12.11 -31.13 -5.25
C GLY A 197 -11.67 -30.91 -3.80
N LYS A 198 -10.48 -30.36 -3.57
CA LYS A 198 -10.02 -29.96 -2.22
C LYS A 198 -10.84 -28.78 -1.67
N LEU A 199 -11.12 -27.79 -2.50
CA LEU A 199 -11.88 -26.60 -2.13
C LEU A 199 -13.32 -26.96 -1.71
N ASN A 200 -13.96 -27.87 -2.42
CA ASN A 200 -15.29 -28.38 -2.07
C ASN A 200 -15.27 -29.07 -0.70
N ARG A 201 -14.30 -29.95 -0.43
CA ARG A 201 -14.16 -30.62 0.89
C ARG A 201 -13.93 -29.64 2.04
N VAL A 202 -13.10 -28.61 1.83
CA VAL A 202 -12.86 -27.57 2.84
C VAL A 202 -14.13 -26.74 3.06
N THR A 203 -14.86 -26.44 1.98
CA THR A 203 -16.13 -25.68 2.05
C THR A 203 -17.21 -26.47 2.80
N GLU A 204 -17.35 -27.76 2.54
CA GLU A 204 -18.21 -28.68 3.30
C GLU A 204 -17.80 -28.71 4.79
N GLY A 205 -16.49 -28.67 5.09
CA GLY A 205 -15.97 -28.55 6.46
C GLY A 205 -16.39 -27.25 7.15
N ILE A 206 -16.29 -26.11 6.45
CA ILE A 206 -16.76 -24.80 6.96
C ILE A 206 -18.26 -24.83 7.24
N GLU A 207 -19.04 -25.40 6.32
CA GLU A 207 -20.49 -25.51 6.49
C GLU A 207 -20.85 -26.38 7.71
N SER A 208 -20.16 -27.51 7.91
CA SER A 208 -20.28 -28.36 9.10
C SER A 208 -19.97 -27.59 10.40
N CYS A 209 -18.89 -26.79 10.42
CA CYS A 209 -18.58 -25.92 11.55
C CYS A 209 -19.69 -24.89 11.82
N ASN A 210 -20.25 -24.27 10.78
CA ASN A 210 -21.32 -23.29 10.91
C ASN A 210 -22.60 -23.90 11.50
N VAL A 211 -22.99 -25.10 11.04
CA VAL A 211 -24.12 -25.85 11.61
C VAL A 211 -23.89 -26.15 13.09
N ARG A 212 -22.68 -26.58 13.46
CA ARG A 212 -22.27 -26.83 14.85
C ARG A 212 -22.34 -25.57 15.72
N LEU A 213 -21.91 -24.42 15.21
CA LEU A 213 -22.01 -23.13 15.92
C LEU A 213 -23.47 -22.68 16.10
N ALA A 214 -24.32 -22.85 15.08
CA ALA A 214 -25.75 -22.55 15.17
C ALA A 214 -26.44 -23.44 16.21
N PHE A 215 -26.12 -24.74 16.23
CA PHE A 215 -26.58 -25.67 17.25
C PHE A 215 -26.17 -25.24 18.67
N LEU A 216 -24.89 -24.90 18.88
CA LEU A 216 -24.40 -24.43 20.18
C LEU A 216 -25.13 -23.15 20.63
N ALA A 217 -25.46 -22.24 19.71
CA ALA A 217 -26.22 -21.03 20.01
C ALA A 217 -27.63 -21.35 20.52
N LYS A 218 -28.37 -22.23 19.84
CA LYS A 218 -29.70 -22.70 20.26
C LYS A 218 -29.65 -23.51 21.55
N LEU A 219 -28.62 -24.34 21.73
CA LEU A 219 -28.40 -25.08 22.97
C LEU A 219 -28.17 -24.14 24.16
N LYS A 220 -27.42 -23.03 23.96
CA LYS A 220 -27.24 -21.99 24.98
C LYS A 220 -28.55 -21.31 25.35
N GLU A 221 -29.45 -21.11 24.38
CA GLU A 221 -30.80 -20.59 24.61
C GLU A 221 -31.65 -21.58 25.42
N LYS A 222 -31.66 -22.87 25.04
CA LYS A 222 -32.30 -23.95 25.81
C LYS A 222 -31.80 -23.98 27.26
N HIS A 223 -30.48 -23.88 27.47
CA HIS A 223 -29.88 -23.82 28.81
C HIS A 223 -30.34 -22.60 29.61
N LYS A 224 -30.54 -21.44 28.97
CA LYS A 224 -31.05 -20.23 29.63
C LYS A 224 -32.50 -20.42 30.08
N ILE A 225 -33.34 -21.06 29.27
CA ILE A 225 -34.74 -21.37 29.60
C ILE A 225 -34.81 -22.32 30.79
N ILE A 226 -34.06 -23.44 30.75
CA ILE A 226 -34.00 -24.42 31.84
C ILE A 226 -33.59 -23.73 33.15
N ASN A 227 -32.51 -22.94 33.13
CA ASN A 227 -32.05 -22.22 34.32
C ASN A 227 -33.09 -21.20 34.83
N SER A 228 -33.83 -20.53 33.95
CA SER A 228 -34.93 -19.63 34.35
C SER A 228 -36.03 -20.39 35.09
N LYS A 229 -36.46 -21.53 34.54
CA LYS A 229 -37.51 -22.37 35.13
C LYS A 229 -37.09 -22.99 36.45
N VAL A 230 -35.85 -23.46 36.57
CA VAL A 230 -35.28 -23.95 37.85
C VAL A 230 -35.28 -22.85 38.92
N MET A 231 -34.93 -21.61 38.53
CA MET A 231 -34.96 -20.45 39.42
C MET A 231 -36.37 -20.06 39.86
N GLU A 232 -37.34 -20.06 38.94
CA GLU A 232 -38.76 -19.83 39.25
C GLU A 232 -39.32 -20.90 40.20
N ALA A 233 -38.97 -22.15 39.95
CA ALA A 233 -39.48 -23.29 40.69
C ALA A 233 -38.89 -23.44 42.10
N SER A 234 -37.78 -22.76 42.41
CA SER A 234 -37.10 -22.81 43.71
C SER A 234 -37.71 -21.91 44.79
N GLY A 235 -38.74 -21.10 44.48
CA GLY A 235 -39.65 -20.51 45.47
C GLY A 235 -39.14 -19.36 46.37
N SER A 236 -40.09 -18.54 46.78
CA SER A 236 -39.99 -17.18 47.35
C SER A 236 -39.67 -17.10 48.85
N GLY A 237 -38.70 -17.86 49.35
CA GLY A 237 -38.34 -17.89 50.78
C GLY A 237 -36.85 -17.66 51.02
N GLY A 238 -36.45 -16.45 51.41
CA GLY A 238 -35.15 -16.14 52.05
C GLY A 238 -33.87 -16.41 51.25
N LYS A 239 -33.16 -15.33 50.85
CA LYS A 239 -31.84 -15.34 50.15
C LYS A 239 -31.78 -16.27 48.93
N ARG A 240 -32.33 -15.79 47.80
CA ARG A 240 -32.20 -16.39 46.45
C ARG A 240 -30.74 -16.76 46.14
N LYS A 241 -30.35 -18.02 46.32
CA LYS A 241 -29.11 -18.55 45.74
C LYS A 241 -29.35 -18.71 44.24
N LYS A 242 -28.53 -18.05 43.41
CA LYS A 242 -28.52 -18.24 41.96
C LYS A 242 -27.94 -19.63 41.69
N TYR A 243 -28.81 -20.62 41.48
CA TYR A 243 -28.40 -21.95 41.04
C TYR A 243 -28.39 -21.94 39.51
N GLU A 244 -27.22 -22.13 38.91
CA GLU A 244 -27.07 -22.38 37.47
C GLU A 244 -26.71 -23.85 37.30
N LEU A 245 -27.51 -24.62 36.56
CA LEU A 245 -27.19 -26.02 36.25
C LEU A 245 -26.06 -26.09 35.21
N CYS A 246 -25.25 -27.14 35.30
CA CYS A 246 -24.13 -27.40 34.41
C CYS A 246 -24.56 -27.71 32.96
N LEU A 247 -25.60 -28.53 32.81
CA LEU A 247 -26.22 -28.95 31.55
C LEU A 247 -25.23 -29.48 30.50
N PHE A 248 -24.09 -30.02 30.94
CA PHE A 248 -23.17 -30.73 30.05
C PHE A 248 -23.84 -31.99 29.49
N ASP A 249 -23.84 -32.09 28.17
CA ASP A 249 -24.33 -33.26 27.43
C ASP A 249 -23.15 -34.15 27.03
N LYS A 250 -23.20 -35.43 27.44
CA LYS A 250 -22.19 -36.43 27.05
C LYS A 250 -22.05 -36.57 25.53
N ASN A 251 -23.15 -36.38 24.77
CA ASN A 251 -23.19 -36.51 23.32
C ASN A 251 -22.53 -35.32 22.59
N VAL A 252 -22.28 -34.21 23.29
CA VAL A 252 -21.56 -33.05 22.71
C VAL A 252 -20.05 -33.26 22.72
N LYS A 253 -19.53 -34.18 23.56
CA LYS A 253 -18.08 -34.43 23.71
C LYS A 253 -17.53 -35.45 22.71
N SER A 254 -18.35 -36.33 22.16
CA SER A 254 -17.95 -37.31 21.12
C SER A 254 -17.75 -36.67 19.74
N GLY A 255 -17.58 -35.34 19.66
CA GLY A 255 -17.92 -34.57 18.47
C GLY A 255 -19.42 -34.33 18.49
N ILE A 256 -19.88 -33.28 17.81
CA ILE A 256 -21.30 -33.07 17.54
C ILE A 256 -21.69 -34.12 16.49
N GLU A 257 -21.70 -35.39 16.89
CA GLU A 257 -22.08 -36.58 16.13
C GLU A 257 -23.49 -37.04 16.53
N THR A 258 -24.24 -36.21 17.27
CA THR A 258 -25.68 -36.41 17.43
C THR A 258 -26.29 -36.43 16.04
N SER A 259 -26.90 -37.55 15.65
CA SER A 259 -27.58 -37.78 14.37
C SER A 259 -28.18 -36.48 13.83
N GLY A 260 -27.84 -36.09 12.60
CA GLY A 260 -28.16 -34.76 12.04
C GLY A 260 -29.60 -34.31 12.26
N GLU A 261 -30.56 -35.24 12.29
CA GLU A 261 -31.97 -35.00 12.63
C GLU A 261 -32.20 -34.27 13.96
N GLN A 262 -31.46 -34.61 15.02
CA GLN A 262 -31.60 -33.98 16.34
C GLN A 262 -31.01 -32.56 16.37
N ILE A 263 -29.94 -32.35 15.62
CA ILE A 263 -29.30 -31.04 15.46
C ILE A 263 -30.24 -30.10 14.71
N HIS A 264 -30.74 -30.53 13.55
CA HIS A 264 -31.67 -29.74 12.74
C HIS A 264 -32.97 -29.46 13.49
N LYS A 265 -33.53 -30.44 14.23
CA LYS A 265 -34.72 -30.21 15.06
C LYS A 265 -34.56 -29.07 16.07
N LEU A 266 -33.39 -28.94 16.71
CA LEU A 266 -33.12 -27.84 17.64
C LEU A 266 -32.82 -26.51 16.92
N ILE A 267 -32.12 -26.56 15.78
CA ILE A 267 -31.81 -25.37 14.97
C ILE A 267 -33.09 -24.74 14.41
N ASP A 268 -33.98 -25.56 13.87
CA ASP A 268 -35.21 -25.14 13.18
C ASP A 268 -36.35 -24.75 14.14
N SER A 269 -36.18 -25.03 15.43
CA SER A 269 -37.14 -24.68 16.47
C SER A 269 -37.32 -23.16 16.57
N SER A 270 -38.58 -22.71 16.37
CA SER A 270 -38.99 -21.32 16.55
C SER A 270 -39.27 -20.97 18.01
N ASP A 271 -39.81 -21.93 18.77
CA ASP A 271 -40.04 -21.81 20.21
C ASP A 271 -39.47 -23.04 20.92
N ILE A 272 -38.27 -22.88 21.46
CA ILE A 272 -37.52 -23.95 22.12
C ILE A 272 -38.28 -24.49 23.34
N TYR A 273 -39.08 -23.66 24.03
CA TYR A 273 -39.82 -24.15 25.18
C TYR A 273 -40.99 -25.02 24.75
N ALA A 274 -41.78 -24.59 23.76
CA ALA A 274 -42.89 -25.38 23.25
C ALA A 274 -42.43 -26.71 22.64
N ASP A 275 -41.33 -26.70 21.89
CA ASP A 275 -40.83 -27.89 21.17
C ASP A 275 -40.14 -28.92 22.09
N PHE A 276 -39.69 -28.50 23.28
CA PHE A 276 -38.96 -29.33 24.25
C PHE A 276 -39.53 -29.27 25.67
N GLU A 277 -40.82 -28.96 25.82
CA GLU A 277 -41.49 -28.74 27.10
C GLU A 277 -41.33 -29.94 28.04
N GLU A 278 -41.64 -31.15 27.57
CA GLU A 278 -41.55 -32.39 28.36
C GLU A 278 -40.13 -32.64 28.90
N GLU A 279 -39.11 -32.39 28.09
CA GLU A 279 -37.72 -32.60 28.47
C GLU A 279 -37.25 -31.56 29.49
N ILE A 280 -37.61 -30.29 29.27
CA ILE A 280 -37.28 -29.17 30.17
C ILE A 280 -37.96 -29.37 31.52
N ASP A 281 -39.24 -29.70 31.53
CA ASP A 281 -40.01 -29.92 32.74
C ASP A 281 -39.53 -31.17 33.50
N ALA A 282 -39.15 -32.25 32.80
CA ALA A 282 -38.55 -33.42 33.42
C ALA A 282 -37.23 -33.08 34.16
N ILE A 283 -36.38 -32.22 33.58
CA ILE A 283 -35.15 -31.73 34.22
C ILE A 283 -35.48 -30.89 35.47
N VAL A 284 -36.46 -29.99 35.38
CA VAL A 284 -36.90 -29.15 36.51
C VAL A 284 -37.50 -30.01 37.63
N GLN A 285 -38.29 -31.03 37.30
CA GLN A 285 -38.87 -31.96 38.27
C GLN A 285 -37.81 -32.81 38.96
N LYS A 286 -36.82 -33.33 38.20
CA LYS A 286 -35.69 -34.08 38.79
C LYS A 286 -34.86 -33.22 39.75
N TYR A 287 -34.73 -31.93 39.46
CA TYR A 287 -34.12 -30.99 40.38
C TYR A 287 -34.95 -30.81 41.67
N LYS A 288 -36.28 -30.69 41.56
CA LYS A 288 -37.17 -30.56 42.73
C LYS A 288 -37.18 -31.79 43.62
N SER A 289 -37.17 -32.99 43.02
CA SER A 289 -37.22 -34.26 43.76
C SER A 289 -35.89 -34.62 44.44
N ARG A 290 -34.88 -33.75 44.37
CA ARG A 290 -33.55 -33.97 44.97
C ARG A 290 -33.61 -33.70 46.48
N GLU A 291 -34.34 -34.55 47.20
CA GLU A 291 -34.24 -34.69 48.65
C GLU A 291 -33.22 -35.79 48.98
N GLN A 292 -32.05 -35.39 49.50
CA GLN A 292 -31.15 -36.21 50.34
C GLN A 292 -30.71 -37.60 49.81
N ASP A 293 -30.17 -37.70 48.60
CA ASP A 293 -29.36 -38.88 48.22
C ASP A 293 -28.10 -38.47 47.42
N GLU A 294 -26.92 -38.85 47.92
CA GLU A 294 -25.58 -38.42 47.48
C GLU A 294 -24.85 -39.45 46.60
N SER A 295 -25.57 -40.30 45.85
CA SER A 295 -24.95 -41.27 44.94
C SER A 295 -24.57 -40.67 43.56
N GLU A 296 -23.49 -41.16 42.93
CA GLU A 296 -22.97 -40.64 41.64
C GLU A 296 -23.95 -40.78 40.45
N ASP A 297 -24.89 -41.73 40.50
CA ASP A 297 -25.96 -41.92 39.52
C ASP A 297 -27.04 -40.83 39.57
N VAL A 298 -27.02 -39.95 40.58
CA VAL A 298 -27.98 -38.85 40.76
C VAL A 298 -27.57 -37.60 39.95
N TRP A 299 -26.31 -37.52 39.49
CA TRP A 299 -25.81 -36.32 38.80
C TRP A 299 -26.34 -36.17 37.37
N TYR A 300 -26.67 -37.26 36.69
CA TYR A 300 -27.12 -37.18 35.29
C TYR A 300 -28.62 -37.40 35.17
N ASN A 301 -29.29 -36.56 34.40
CA ASN A 301 -30.57 -36.89 33.80
C ASN A 301 -30.32 -37.46 32.40
N ASN A 302 -30.31 -38.78 32.27
CA ASN A 302 -29.88 -39.49 31.06
C ASN A 302 -28.44 -39.09 30.65
N HIS A 303 -28.30 -38.28 29.60
CA HIS A 303 -27.03 -37.79 29.07
C HIS A 303 -26.65 -36.38 29.58
N LEU A 304 -27.59 -35.68 30.23
CA LEU A 304 -27.42 -34.28 30.68
C LEU A 304 -27.01 -34.19 32.15
N CYS A 305 -26.00 -33.40 32.42
CA CYS A 305 -25.45 -33.12 33.74
C CYS A 305 -26.33 -32.08 34.49
N VAL A 306 -26.95 -32.48 35.60
CA VAL A 306 -27.92 -31.63 36.36
C VAL A 306 -27.37 -31.11 37.70
N GLU A 307 -26.06 -31.05 37.89
CA GLU A 307 -25.46 -30.42 39.09
C GLU A 307 -25.30 -28.91 38.93
N ASP A 308 -25.16 -28.24 40.07
CA ASP A 308 -24.75 -26.84 40.12
C ASP A 308 -23.42 -26.65 39.36
N LYS A 309 -23.45 -25.76 38.37
CA LYS A 309 -22.32 -25.34 37.55
C LYS A 309 -21.12 -24.88 38.38
N ARG A 310 -21.35 -24.27 39.55
CA ARG A 310 -20.28 -23.85 40.47
C ARG A 310 -19.66 -25.01 41.25
N ARG A 311 -20.38 -26.12 41.36
CA ARG A 311 -19.98 -27.35 42.07
C ARG A 311 -19.64 -28.50 41.13
N CYS A 312 -19.62 -28.26 39.82
CA CYS A 312 -19.27 -29.24 38.79
C CYS A 312 -17.79 -29.08 38.37
N PRO A 313 -16.83 -29.75 39.04
CA PRO A 313 -15.43 -29.70 38.64
C PRO A 313 -15.17 -30.44 37.31
N ARG A 314 -16.03 -31.40 36.94
CA ARG A 314 -15.84 -32.27 35.76
C ARG A 314 -16.08 -31.59 34.42
N HIS A 315 -16.94 -30.56 34.39
CA HIS A 315 -17.32 -29.86 33.16
C HIS A 315 -17.18 -28.34 33.31
N ASN A 316 -16.28 -27.88 34.16
CA ASN A 316 -16.08 -26.44 34.32
C ASN A 316 -15.68 -25.81 32.97
N GLY A 317 -16.44 -24.81 32.52
CA GLY A 317 -16.18 -24.10 31.26
C GLY A 317 -16.37 -24.94 29.98
N TRP A 318 -16.98 -26.12 30.06
CA TRP A 318 -17.11 -27.05 28.92
C TRP A 318 -17.68 -26.40 27.66
N PHE A 319 -18.69 -25.54 27.81
CA PHE A 319 -19.38 -24.91 26.67
C PHE A 319 -18.44 -24.00 25.89
N ASN A 320 -17.66 -23.17 26.59
CA ASN A 320 -16.67 -22.30 25.96
C ASN A 320 -15.56 -23.13 25.31
N LEU A 321 -15.07 -24.19 25.97
CA LEU A 321 -14.04 -25.07 25.40
C LEU A 321 -14.50 -25.74 24.09
N VAL A 322 -15.76 -26.18 24.03
CA VAL A 322 -16.35 -26.76 22.82
C VAL A 322 -16.52 -25.69 21.75
N GLN A 323 -17.10 -24.53 22.10
CA GLN A 323 -17.30 -23.41 21.18
C GLN A 323 -15.97 -22.92 20.58
N ASP A 324 -14.95 -22.71 21.41
CA ASP A 324 -13.59 -22.32 21.01
C ASP A 324 -12.91 -23.41 20.16
N GLY A 325 -13.26 -24.68 20.39
CA GLY A 325 -12.85 -25.80 19.54
C GLY A 325 -13.41 -25.67 18.12
N VAL A 326 -14.72 -25.48 17.99
CA VAL A 326 -15.38 -25.33 16.67
C VAL A 326 -14.92 -24.06 15.95
N LEU A 327 -14.74 -22.96 16.67
CA LEU A 327 -14.25 -21.70 16.08
C LEU A 327 -12.83 -21.86 15.52
N ARG A 328 -11.90 -22.47 16.28
CA ARG A 328 -10.55 -22.74 15.78
C ARG A 328 -10.53 -23.66 14.55
N GLU A 329 -11.42 -24.63 14.51
CA GLU A 329 -11.59 -25.53 13.36
C GLU A 329 -12.09 -24.75 12.12
N ALA A 330 -13.08 -23.87 12.31
CA ALA A 330 -13.59 -22.99 11.26
C ALA A 330 -12.50 -22.04 10.74
N ASP A 331 -11.71 -21.43 11.63
CA ASP A 331 -10.59 -20.56 11.27
C ASP A 331 -9.53 -21.32 10.46
N MET A 332 -9.21 -22.56 10.87
CA MET A 332 -8.27 -23.41 10.14
C MET A 332 -8.78 -23.73 8.73
N PHE A 333 -10.06 -24.09 8.57
CA PHE A 333 -10.64 -24.31 7.25
C PHE A 333 -10.69 -23.03 6.41
N ALA A 334 -10.97 -21.87 7.01
CA ALA A 334 -10.95 -20.58 6.30
C ALA A 334 -9.55 -20.24 5.75
N ILE A 335 -8.49 -20.49 6.55
CA ILE A 335 -7.10 -20.33 6.10
C ILE A 335 -6.79 -21.31 4.95
N GLN A 336 -7.17 -22.58 5.10
CA GLN A 336 -6.98 -23.58 4.04
C GLN A 336 -7.71 -23.22 2.75
N LYS A 337 -8.94 -22.70 2.84
CA LYS A 337 -9.72 -22.21 1.71
C LYS A 337 -8.98 -21.10 0.98
N SER A 338 -8.53 -20.07 1.71
CA SER A 338 -7.80 -18.96 1.12
C SER A 338 -6.49 -19.40 0.45
N ASN A 339 -5.76 -20.34 1.05
CA ASN A 339 -4.56 -20.90 0.44
C ASN A 339 -4.87 -21.63 -0.87
N LEU A 340 -5.92 -22.45 -0.91
CA LEU A 340 -6.34 -23.16 -2.13
C LEU A 340 -6.81 -22.18 -3.22
N GLU A 341 -7.55 -21.13 -2.88
CA GLU A 341 -7.96 -20.07 -3.83
C GLU A 341 -6.74 -19.34 -4.43
N ASN A 342 -5.71 -19.10 -3.61
CA ASN A 342 -4.44 -18.53 -4.07
C ASN A 342 -3.66 -19.51 -4.96
N GLU A 343 -3.66 -20.81 -4.65
CA GLU A 343 -3.07 -21.85 -5.50
C GLU A 343 -3.76 -21.88 -6.88
N VAL A 344 -5.10 -21.88 -6.92
CA VAL A 344 -5.88 -21.81 -8.18
C VAL A 344 -5.50 -20.57 -8.98
N SER A 345 -5.45 -19.40 -8.34
CA SER A 345 -5.06 -18.14 -8.99
C SER A 345 -3.63 -18.18 -9.53
N THR A 346 -2.72 -18.86 -8.82
CA THR A 346 -1.32 -19.03 -9.24
C THR A 346 -1.20 -19.92 -10.47
N VAL A 347 -1.95 -21.04 -10.51
CA VAL A 347 -1.99 -21.94 -11.67
C VAL A 347 -2.49 -21.19 -12.92
N LEU A 348 -3.60 -20.44 -12.80
CA LEU A 348 -4.17 -19.66 -13.90
C LEU A 348 -3.25 -18.54 -14.39
N ARG A 349 -2.55 -17.88 -13.46
CA ARG A 349 -1.55 -16.87 -13.77
C ARG A 349 -0.35 -17.46 -14.51
N ASN A 350 0.18 -18.60 -14.06
CA ASN A 350 1.29 -19.28 -14.71
C ASN A 350 0.91 -19.77 -16.11
N TYR A 351 -0.31 -20.28 -16.28
CA TYR A 351 -0.85 -20.60 -17.60
C TYR A 351 -0.86 -19.38 -18.53
N SER A 352 -1.43 -18.25 -18.07
CA SER A 352 -1.44 -17.01 -18.85
C SER A 352 -0.04 -16.53 -19.22
N MET A 353 0.91 -16.58 -18.28
CA MET A 353 2.30 -16.24 -18.54
C MET A 353 2.93 -17.11 -19.62
N THR A 354 2.72 -18.43 -19.55
CA THR A 354 3.28 -19.38 -20.53
C THR A 354 2.78 -19.05 -21.93
N ILE A 355 1.48 -18.79 -22.09
CA ILE A 355 0.90 -18.40 -23.39
C ILE A 355 1.50 -17.09 -23.91
N TYR A 356 1.70 -16.09 -23.04
CA TYR A 356 2.32 -14.82 -23.44
C TYR A 356 3.82 -14.94 -23.78
N GLU A 357 4.52 -15.90 -23.20
CA GLU A 357 5.92 -16.19 -23.49
C GLU A 357 6.07 -16.95 -24.81
N ASP A 358 5.19 -17.93 -25.06
CA ASP A 358 5.17 -18.71 -26.30
C ASP A 358 4.70 -17.93 -27.53
N THR A 359 4.00 -16.80 -27.34
CA THR A 359 3.55 -15.91 -28.43
C THR A 359 4.57 -14.83 -28.83
N LYS A 360 5.73 -14.77 -28.16
CA LYS A 360 6.87 -13.93 -28.57
C LYS A 360 7.75 -14.64 -29.58
#